data_AF-A0A3B9K446-F1
#
_entry.id   AF-A0A3B9K446-F1
#
_cell.length_a   1.000
_cell.length_b   1.000
_cell.length_c   1.000
_cell.angle_alpha   90.00
_cell.angle_beta   90.00
_cell.angle_gamma   90.00
#
_symmetry.space_group_name_H-M   'P 1'
#
loop_
_entity.id
_entity.type
_entity.pdbx_description
1 polymer ?
#
loop_
_entity_poly.entity_id
_entity_poly.type
_entity_poly.pdbx_seq_one_letter_code
_entity_poly.pdbx_strand_id
1 'polypeptide(L)'
;QLHQLRGRVGRGNVQSLCVLVYDPPLTNTASTRLKVLRDTNDGFRIAEEDLRLRGSGEVLGIKQSGFPEFYFADLTTHQNLLENANNDAQKILKIDPGLTSKRGSALRHLLYLFEKDTAIKYLQSG
;
A
#
# COMPACT_ATOMS: atom_id res chain seq x y z
N GLN A 1 10.65 1.66 -10.42
CA GLN A 1 11.73 0.78 -10.90
C GLN A 1 13.07 0.98 -10.15
N LEU A 2 13.53 2.21 -9.90
CA LEU A 2 14.82 2.47 -9.24
C LEU A 2 15.01 1.81 -7.85
N HIS A 3 13.95 1.73 -7.04
CA HIS A 3 14.02 1.05 -5.74
C HIS A 3 14.35 -0.45 -5.87
N GLN A 4 13.78 -1.14 -6.86
CA GLN A 4 14.08 -2.56 -7.12
C GLN A 4 15.54 -2.78 -7.56
N LEU A 5 16.14 -1.79 -8.22
CA LEU A 5 17.54 -1.85 -8.66
C LEU A 5 18.51 -1.65 -7.49
N ARG A 6 18.23 -0.71 -6.56
CA ARG A 6 19.07 -0.54 -5.36
C ARG A 6 19.00 -1.78 -4.44
N GLY A 7 17.82 -2.36 -4.25
CA GLY A 7 17.62 -3.55 -3.40
C GLY A 7 18.30 -4.84 -3.91
N ARG A 8 18.96 -4.79 -5.08
CA ARG A 8 19.81 -5.86 -5.62
C ARG A 8 21.30 -5.68 -5.30
N VAL A 9 21.69 -4.55 -4.71
CA VAL A 9 23.08 -4.23 -4.33
C VAL A 9 23.25 -4.48 -2.82
N GLY A 10 24.38 -5.07 -2.40
CA GLY A 10 24.68 -5.25 -0.97
C GLY A 10 24.01 -6.44 -0.26
N ARG A 11 23.65 -7.51 -1.00
CA ARG A 11 23.06 -8.75 -0.42
C ARG A 11 24.06 -9.73 0.19
N GLY A 12 25.35 -9.36 0.28
CA GLY A 12 26.41 -10.21 0.82
C GLY A 12 27.31 -9.43 1.78
N ASN A 13 28.31 -10.10 2.34
CA ASN A 13 29.22 -9.53 3.36
C ASN A 13 30.26 -8.54 2.80
N VAL A 14 30.22 -8.24 1.50
CA VAL A 14 31.16 -7.34 0.83
C VAL A 14 30.51 -5.98 0.65
N GLN A 15 31.23 -4.94 1.06
CA GLN A 15 30.81 -3.56 0.87
C GLN A 15 30.52 -3.32 -0.62
N SER A 16 29.30 -2.86 -0.90
CA SER A 16 28.81 -2.60 -2.26
C SER A 16 28.44 -1.13 -2.40
N LEU A 17 28.69 -0.56 -3.58
CA LEU A 17 28.37 0.83 -3.89
C LEU A 17 27.28 0.89 -4.96
N CYS A 18 26.31 1.79 -4.79
CA CYS A 18 25.32 2.11 -5.82
C CYS A 18 25.59 3.55 -6.30
N VAL A 19 26.04 3.69 -7.54
CA VAL A 19 26.27 4.99 -8.17
C VAL A 19 25.04 5.36 -9.01
N LEU A 20 24.46 6.52 -8.71
CA LEU A 20 23.31 7.05 -9.44
C LEU A 20 23.80 8.10 -10.43
N VAL A 21 23.77 7.77 -11.73
CA VAL A 21 24.13 8.70 -12.81
C VAL A 21 22.85 9.22 -13.46
N TYR A 22 22.80 10.52 -13.73
CA TYR A 22 21.69 11.18 -14.39
C TYR A 22 22.18 12.27 -15.34
N ASP A 23 21.36 12.62 -16.32
CA ASP A 23 21.63 13.69 -17.28
C ASP A 23 20.79 14.94 -16.91
N PRO A 24 21.41 16.13 -16.74
CA PRO A 24 20.69 17.37 -16.51
C PRO A 24 19.89 17.83 -17.76
N PRO A 25 18.79 18.59 -17.59
CA PRO A 25 18.24 19.08 -16.32
C PRO A 25 17.28 18.08 -15.67
N LEU A 26 17.42 17.90 -14.37
CA LEU A 26 16.46 17.12 -13.59
C LEU A 26 15.18 17.92 -13.35
N THR A 27 14.03 17.27 -13.51
CA THR A 27 12.77 17.79 -12.98
C THR A 27 12.81 17.79 -11.45
N ASN A 28 12.02 18.65 -10.80
CA ASN A 28 11.92 18.68 -9.33
C ASN A 28 11.55 17.30 -8.74
N THR A 29 10.66 16.57 -9.41
CA THR A 29 10.27 15.21 -9.04
C THR A 29 11.43 14.23 -9.16
N ALA A 30 12.18 14.28 -10.26
CA ALA A 30 13.34 13.40 -10.46
C ALA A 30 14.46 13.68 -9.45
N SER A 31 14.73 14.96 -9.18
CA SER A 31 15.69 15.39 -8.16
C SER A 31 15.30 14.89 -6.76
N THR A 32 14.03 15.05 -6.39
CA THR A 32 13.54 14.59 -5.08
C THR A 32 13.58 13.06 -4.95
N ARG A 33 13.23 12.33 -6.02
CA ARG A 33 13.31 10.86 -6.04
C ARG A 33 14.76 10.36 -5.88
N LEU A 34 15.72 10.99 -6.56
CA LEU A 34 17.14 10.67 -6.40
C LEU A 34 17.64 10.98 -4.99
N LYS A 35 17.20 12.10 -4.41
CA LYS A 35 17.54 12.47 -3.03
C LYS A 35 17.03 11.43 -2.01
N VAL A 36 15.77 11.00 -2.13
CA VAL A 36 15.20 9.95 -1.26
C VAL A 36 15.97 8.64 -1.38
N LEU A 37 16.37 8.24 -2.59
CA LEU A 37 17.16 7.02 -2.81
C LEU A 37 18.59 7.10 -2.24
N ARG A 38 19.15 8.32 -2.11
CA ARG A 38 20.46 8.57 -1.50
C ARG A 38 20.38 8.66 0.02
N ASP A 39 19.36 9.31 0.54
CA ASP A 39 19.29 9.69 1.95
C ASP A 39 18.79 8.53 2.86
N THR A 40 18.16 7.49 2.30
CA THR A 40 17.71 6.33 3.08
C THR A 40 17.82 4.99 2.31
N ASN A 41 18.04 3.92 3.08
CA ASN A 41 18.00 2.54 2.60
C ASN A 41 16.70 1.80 2.95
N ASP A 42 15.83 2.41 3.77
CA ASP A 42 14.56 1.83 4.19
C ASP A 42 13.55 1.79 3.03
N GLY A 43 13.24 0.58 2.58
CA GLY A 43 12.34 0.37 1.44
C GLY A 43 10.91 0.85 1.66
N PHE A 44 10.43 0.94 2.91
CA PHE A 44 9.10 1.46 3.22
C PHE A 44 9.05 2.97 3.02
N ARG A 45 10.03 3.70 3.58
CA ARG A 45 10.13 5.17 3.42
C ARG A 45 10.30 5.58 1.96
N ILE A 46 11.04 4.79 1.19
CA ILE A 46 11.20 5.03 -0.25
C ILE A 46 9.90 4.79 -1.01
N ALA A 47 9.13 3.76 -0.65
CA ALA A 47 7.84 3.49 -1.26
C ALA A 47 6.81 4.58 -0.93
N GLU A 48 6.79 5.05 0.31
CA GLU A 48 5.93 6.16 0.76
C GLU A 48 6.25 7.47 0.01
N GLU A 49 7.54 7.82 -0.08
CA GLU A 49 7.96 8.99 -0.84
C GLU A 49 7.73 8.84 -2.35
N ASP A 50 7.88 7.64 -2.94
CA ASP A 50 7.55 7.44 -4.35
C ASP A 50 6.04 7.62 -4.62
N LEU A 51 5.19 7.17 -3.70
CA LEU A 51 3.74 7.38 -3.76
C LEU A 51 3.41 8.88 -3.65
N ARG A 52 4.03 9.58 -2.70
CA ARG A 52 3.84 11.02 -2.50
C ARG A 52 4.32 11.84 -3.70
N LEU A 53 5.49 11.50 -4.26
CA LEU A 53 6.10 12.20 -5.40
C LEU A 53 5.36 12.00 -6.71
N ARG A 54 4.64 10.88 -6.88
CA ARG A 54 3.75 10.68 -8.02
C ARG A 54 2.52 11.59 -7.95
N GLY A 55 2.09 11.97 -6.75
CA GLY A 55 0.92 12.82 -6.53
C GLY A 55 -0.36 12.25 -7.14
N SER A 56 -1.46 12.97 -6.98
CA SER A 56 -2.81 12.62 -7.48
C SER A 56 -2.95 12.64 -9.01
N GLY A 57 -1.87 12.80 -9.76
CA GLY A 57 -1.87 13.07 -11.21
C GLY A 57 -1.61 11.88 -12.15
N GLU A 58 -1.12 10.74 -11.64
CA GLU A 58 -0.92 9.50 -12.43
C GLU A 58 -1.87 8.36 -12.02
N VAL A 59 -2.90 8.66 -11.22
CA VAL A 59 -3.99 7.69 -10.97
C VAL A 59 -4.88 7.52 -12.21
N LEU A 60 -4.86 8.48 -13.15
CA LEU A 60 -5.69 8.50 -14.36
C LEU A 60 -4.89 8.21 -15.65
N GLY A 61 -3.90 7.32 -15.56
CA GLY A 61 -3.06 6.93 -16.69
C GLY A 61 -2.72 5.44 -16.72
N ILE A 62 -3.75 4.60 -16.95
CA ILE A 62 -3.64 3.22 -17.45
C ILE A 62 -3.07 2.19 -16.44
N LYS A 63 -4.01 1.54 -15.72
CA LYS A 63 -3.97 0.15 -15.22
C LYS A 63 -2.63 -0.36 -14.65
N GLN A 64 -2.41 -0.17 -13.34
CA GLN A 64 -1.59 -1.13 -12.59
C GLN A 64 -2.46 -2.32 -12.17
N SER A 65 -2.24 -3.47 -12.80
CA SER A 65 -2.81 -4.74 -12.39
C SER A 65 -2.38 -5.06 -10.95
N GLY A 66 -3.33 -5.09 -10.01
CA GLY A 66 -3.12 -5.66 -8.67
C GLY A 66 -3.58 -4.82 -7.48
N PHE A 67 -4.00 -3.57 -7.67
CA PHE A 67 -4.66 -2.82 -6.59
C PHE A 67 -6.17 -3.12 -6.58
N PRO A 68 -6.78 -3.40 -5.40
CA PRO A 68 -8.22 -3.44 -5.30
C PRO A 68 -8.78 -2.09 -5.71
N GLU A 69 -9.59 -2.05 -6.77
CA GLU A 69 -10.38 -0.86 -7.08
C GLU A 69 -11.39 -0.68 -5.95
N PHE A 70 -11.18 0.34 -5.12
CA PHE A 70 -12.19 0.74 -4.17
C PHE A 70 -13.30 1.45 -4.95
N TYR A 71 -14.50 0.87 -4.95
CA TYR A 71 -15.67 1.43 -5.65
C TYR A 71 -16.03 2.85 -5.20
N PHE A 72 -15.73 3.21 -3.94
CA PHE A 72 -16.16 4.46 -3.32
C PHE A 72 -15.05 5.22 -2.58
N ALA A 73 -13.85 4.63 -2.41
CA ALA A 73 -12.83 5.18 -1.55
C ALA A 73 -11.58 5.58 -2.33
N ASP A 74 -11.28 6.88 -2.34
CA ASP A 74 -9.96 7.41 -2.68
C ASP A 74 -9.00 7.24 -1.49
N LEU A 75 -7.91 6.49 -1.70
CA LEU A 75 -6.87 6.22 -0.71
C LEU A 75 -6.16 7.48 -0.21
N THR A 76 -6.06 8.51 -1.06
CA THR A 76 -5.36 9.76 -0.72
C THR A 76 -6.24 10.69 0.09
N THR A 77 -7.53 10.76 -0.27
CA THR A 77 -8.50 11.64 0.38
C THR A 77 -9.07 11.03 1.67
N HIS A 78 -9.17 9.70 1.75
CA HIS A 78 -9.88 9.00 2.83
C HIS A 78 -8.95 8.24 3.79
N GLN A 79 -7.68 8.60 3.89
CA GLN A 79 -6.70 7.90 4.73
C GLN A 79 -7.19 7.69 6.18
N ASN A 80 -7.75 8.73 6.80
CA ASN A 80 -8.30 8.65 8.16
C ASN A 80 -9.51 7.70 8.27
N LEU A 81 -10.34 7.64 7.23
CA LEU A 81 -11.49 6.73 7.20
C LEU A 81 -11.05 5.27 7.05
N LEU A 82 -10.01 5.03 6.26
CA LEU A 82 -9.44 3.69 6.09
C LEU A 82 -8.78 3.18 7.37
N GLU A 83 -8.08 4.06 8.10
CA GLU A 83 -7.52 3.74 9.41
C GLU A 83 -8.64 3.39 10.41
N ASN A 84 -9.70 4.21 10.47
CA ASN A 84 -10.86 3.94 11.31
C ASN A 84 -11.57 2.63 10.95
N ALA A 85 -11.74 2.34 9.65
CA ALA A 85 -12.35 1.11 9.17
C ALA A 85 -11.52 -0.12 9.55
N ASN A 86 -10.19 -0.05 9.45
CA ASN A 86 -9.29 -1.13 9.87
C ASN A 86 -9.39 -1.37 11.38
N ASN A 87 -9.34 -0.29 12.17
CA ASN A 87 -9.49 -0.38 13.63
C ASN A 87 -10.83 -0.98 14.05
N ASP A 88 -11.93 -0.64 13.36
CA ASP A 88 -13.25 -1.24 13.62
C ASP A 88 -13.27 -2.73 13.25
N ALA A 89 -12.71 -3.11 12.09
CA ALA A 89 -12.60 -4.50 11.68
C ALA A 89 -11.82 -5.34 12.72
N GLN A 90 -10.68 -4.85 13.19
CA GLN A 90 -9.88 -5.53 14.23
C GLN A 90 -10.65 -5.71 15.55
N LYS A 91 -11.42 -4.70 15.97
CA LYS A 91 -12.27 -4.80 17.17
C LYS A 91 -13.34 -5.85 17.00
N ILE A 92 -13.99 -5.89 15.85
CA ILE A 92 -15.05 -6.85 15.55
C ILE A 92 -14.50 -8.28 15.55
N LEU A 93 -13.33 -8.50 14.96
CA LEU A 93 -12.68 -9.82 14.97
C LEU A 93 -12.31 -10.29 16.38
N LYS A 94 -12.03 -9.38 17.31
CA LYS A 94 -11.76 -9.73 18.72
C LYS A 94 -13.03 -10.03 19.51
N ILE A 95 -14.12 -9.30 19.25
CA ILE A 95 -15.36 -9.36 20.03
C ILE A 95 -16.32 -10.43 19.49
N ASP A 96 -16.39 -10.58 18.17
CA ASP A 96 -17.25 -11.52 17.46
C ASP A 96 -16.49 -12.17 16.28
N PRO A 97 -15.49 -13.03 16.56
CA PRO A 97 -14.66 -13.65 15.52
C PRO A 97 -15.49 -14.44 14.50
N GLY A 98 -16.57 -15.07 14.98
CA GLY A 98 -17.48 -15.87 14.16
C GLY A 98 -18.51 -15.05 13.39
N LEU A 99 -18.57 -13.72 13.58
CA LEU A 99 -19.59 -12.83 13.00
C LEU A 99 -21.03 -13.37 13.23
N THR A 100 -21.31 -13.80 14.46
CA THR A 100 -22.59 -14.42 14.87
C THR A 100 -23.57 -13.46 15.51
N SER A 101 -23.09 -12.33 16.03
CA SER A 101 -23.95 -11.28 16.58
C SER A 101 -24.85 -10.66 15.51
N LYS A 102 -25.84 -9.87 15.92
CA LYS A 102 -26.68 -9.09 15.00
C LYS A 102 -25.84 -8.20 14.07
N ARG A 103 -24.77 -7.58 14.58
CA ARG A 103 -23.81 -6.79 13.78
C ARG A 103 -22.96 -7.69 12.89
N GLY A 104 -22.45 -8.80 13.40
CA GLY A 104 -21.69 -9.78 12.63
C GLY A 104 -22.47 -10.35 11.44
N SER A 105 -23.75 -10.67 11.63
CA SER A 105 -24.64 -11.11 10.56
C SER A 105 -24.80 -10.03 9.48
N ALA A 106 -25.03 -8.77 9.86
CA ALA A 106 -25.08 -7.67 8.89
C ALA A 106 -23.77 -7.52 8.09
N LEU A 107 -22.62 -7.69 8.74
CA LEU A 107 -21.32 -7.67 8.07
C LEU A 107 -21.14 -8.85 7.11
N ARG A 108 -21.62 -10.05 7.44
CA ARG A 108 -21.64 -11.18 6.50
C ARG A 108 -22.45 -10.89 5.24
N HIS A 109 -23.59 -10.22 5.38
CA HIS A 109 -24.38 -9.79 4.21
C HIS A 109 -23.60 -8.81 3.34
N LEU A 110 -22.91 -7.83 3.96
CA LEU A 110 -22.06 -6.90 3.21
C LEU A 110 -20.90 -7.64 2.53
N LEU A 111 -20.19 -8.54 3.21
CA LEU A 111 -19.11 -9.33 2.63
C LEU A 111 -19.59 -10.16 1.42
N TYR A 112 -20.80 -10.71 1.50
CA TYR A 112 -21.42 -11.40 0.37
C TYR A 112 -21.74 -10.45 -0.80
N LEU A 113 -22.39 -9.31 -0.51
CA LEU A 113 -22.76 -8.31 -1.53
C LEU A 113 -21.54 -7.71 -2.26
N PHE A 114 -20.40 -7.58 -1.57
CA PHE A 114 -19.16 -7.05 -2.14
C PHE A 114 -18.22 -8.13 -2.71
N GLU A 115 -18.71 -9.36 -2.88
CA GLU A 115 -17.94 -10.49 -3.43
C GLU A 115 -16.62 -10.73 -2.65
N LYS A 116 -16.68 -10.59 -1.31
CA LYS A 116 -15.59 -10.85 -0.36
C LYS A 116 -15.87 -12.10 0.49
N ASP A 117 -16.60 -13.05 -0.06
CA ASP A 117 -16.92 -14.36 0.51
C ASP A 117 -15.68 -15.17 0.91
N THR A 118 -14.57 -15.00 0.19
CA THR A 118 -13.26 -15.57 0.57
C THR A 118 -12.80 -15.14 1.96
N ALA A 119 -13.11 -13.91 2.40
CA ALA A 119 -12.78 -13.44 3.74
C ALA A 119 -13.48 -14.27 4.82
N ILE A 120 -14.71 -14.74 4.57
CA ILE A 120 -15.46 -15.59 5.51
C ILE A 120 -14.78 -16.94 5.71
N LYS A 121 -14.20 -17.52 4.64
CA LYS A 121 -13.46 -18.79 4.71
C LYS A 121 -12.20 -18.68 5.59
N TYR A 122 -11.50 -17.55 5.51
CA TYR A 122 -10.32 -17.30 6.35
C TYR A 122 -10.67 -17.08 7.83
N LEU A 123 -11.86 -16.56 8.14
CA LEU A 123 -12.33 -16.41 9.53
C LEU A 123 -12.60 -17.74 10.25
N GLN A 124 -12.86 -18.82 9.51
CA GLN A 124 -13.12 -20.14 10.07
C GLN A 124 -11.85 -20.99 10.24
N SER A 125 -10.73 -20.57 9.66
CA SER A 125 -9.47 -21.31 9.65
C SER A 125 -8.39 -20.73 10.57
N GLY A 126 -8.77 -19.77 11.44
CA GLY A 126 -7.96 -19.19 12.50
C GLY A 126 -8.43 -19.60 13.89
#